data_AF-A0A011N2K8-F1
#
_entry.id   AF-A0A011N2K8-F1
#
_cell.length_a   1.000
_cell.length_b   1.000
_cell.length_c   1.000
_cell.angle_alpha   90.00
_cell.angle_beta   90.00
_cell.angle_gamma   90.00
#
_symmetry.space_group_name_H-M   'P 1'
#
loop_
_entity.id
_entity.type
_entity.pdbx_description
1 polymer ?
#
loop_
_entity_poly.entity_id
_entity_poly.type
_entity_poly.pdbx_seq_one_letter_code
_entity_poly.pdbx_strand_id
1 'polypeptide(L)'
;MRGLLLDWFAASGECGALWRAGSRSANRRGALTLREKEMGLFDFVKAAGEKLFRAGDTDSAAAAAAAAPDDQAAQAHLDELNRTAGDAIEAYINTQGLAVTGLTVTFDGARGAATVFGVAGDQASKEKILLCCGNVAGVSQVNDMLSVDQGAPEASFYTVVSGDNLSKIAKAHYADANKYMAIFEANKPMLGHPDRIYPGQVLRIPPL
;
A
#
# COMPACT_ATOMS: atom_id res chain seq x y z
N MET A 1 -12.77 -18.27 73.52
CA MET A 1 -13.15 -17.22 74.50
C MET A 1 -12.21 -16.02 74.31
N ARG A 2 -12.67 -14.79 74.57
CA ARG A 2 -11.90 -13.52 74.83
C ARG A 2 -10.51 -13.35 74.15
N GLY A 3 -10.23 -12.37 73.27
CA GLY A 3 -11.01 -11.20 72.81
C GLY A 3 -10.62 -9.89 73.50
N LEU A 4 -10.62 -8.78 72.72
CA LEU A 4 -10.32 -7.37 73.11
C LEU A 4 -8.81 -7.06 73.31
N LEU A 5 -8.30 -5.82 73.16
CA LEU A 5 -8.95 -4.49 73.07
C LEU A 5 -8.20 -3.49 72.13
N LEU A 6 -8.94 -2.46 71.70
CA LEU A 6 -8.64 -1.11 71.13
C LEU A 6 -7.36 -0.39 71.65
N ASP A 7 -6.87 0.76 71.15
CA ASP A 7 -7.00 1.59 69.91
C ASP A 7 -5.94 2.73 70.02
N TRP A 8 -5.55 3.40 68.93
CA TRP A 8 -5.15 4.83 69.06
C TRP A 8 -5.36 5.71 67.80
N PHE A 9 -5.74 6.96 68.07
CA PHE A 9 -5.83 8.15 67.20
C PHE A 9 -4.42 8.57 66.66
N ALA A 10 -4.22 9.42 65.64
CA ALA A 10 -5.00 10.04 64.55
C ALA A 10 -3.97 10.74 63.59
N ALA A 11 -4.12 11.83 62.81
CA ALA A 11 -5.18 12.82 62.56
C ALA A 11 -4.97 13.61 61.23
N SER A 12 -6.02 14.32 60.79
CA SER A 12 -6.08 15.63 60.08
C SER A 12 -5.06 16.06 59.00
N GLY A 13 -5.57 16.59 57.88
CA GLY A 13 -4.78 17.35 56.89
C GLY A 13 -5.57 17.81 55.65
N GLU A 14 -6.34 18.91 55.75
CA GLU A 14 -7.20 19.45 54.67
C GLU A 14 -6.57 20.64 53.90
N CYS A 15 -7.33 21.18 52.92
CA CYS A 15 -7.18 22.50 52.28
C CYS A 15 -6.00 22.77 51.33
N GLY A 16 -6.15 22.32 50.07
CA GLY A 16 -6.56 23.20 48.95
C GLY A 16 -5.76 24.47 48.59
N ALA A 17 -5.43 24.60 47.29
CA ALA A 17 -5.06 25.87 46.66
C ALA A 17 -5.52 25.93 45.19
N LEU A 18 -6.50 26.79 44.89
CA LEU A 18 -6.86 27.18 43.51
C LEU A 18 -6.04 28.40 43.10
N TRP A 19 -5.35 28.35 41.95
CA TRP A 19 -4.83 29.57 41.31
C TRP A 19 -4.87 29.50 39.78
N ARG A 20 -5.51 30.51 39.17
CA ARG A 20 -5.44 30.79 37.72
C ARG A 20 -4.69 32.10 37.53
N ALA A 21 -3.61 32.10 36.74
CA ALA A 21 -3.16 33.26 35.96
C ALA A 21 -2.04 32.89 34.98
N GLY A 22 -1.88 33.67 33.91
CA GLY A 22 -0.60 33.79 33.19
C GLY A 22 -0.45 32.97 31.92
N SER A 23 -0.92 33.49 30.79
CA SER A 23 -0.44 33.06 29.47
C SER A 23 1.00 33.53 29.24
N ARG A 24 1.80 32.74 28.52
CA ARG A 24 2.98 33.24 27.79
C ARG A 24 3.37 32.29 26.66
N SER A 25 3.29 32.78 25.43
CA SER A 25 3.75 32.05 24.23
C SER A 25 5.27 32.13 24.12
N ALA A 26 5.93 30.99 23.88
CA ALA A 26 7.34 30.93 23.51
C ALA A 26 7.67 29.63 22.76
N ASN A 27 7.42 29.65 21.44
CA ASN A 27 7.90 28.69 20.44
C ASN A 27 9.30 28.11 20.73
N ARG A 28 9.39 26.78 20.90
CA ARG A 28 10.62 26.01 20.64
C ARG A 28 10.36 24.81 19.74
N ARG A 29 10.50 25.06 18.43
CA ARG A 29 10.93 24.11 17.39
C ARG A 29 11.83 22.99 17.94
N GLY A 30 11.60 21.74 17.54
CA GLY A 30 12.50 20.63 17.89
C GLY A 30 12.03 19.25 17.40
N ALA A 31 10.74 18.94 17.56
CA ALA A 31 10.15 17.76 16.94
C ALA A 31 9.96 18.02 15.43
N LEU A 32 10.94 17.63 14.62
CA LEU A 32 10.73 17.49 13.19
C LEU A 32 9.77 16.31 13.02
N THR A 33 8.57 16.55 12.51
CA THR A 33 7.69 15.46 12.11
C THR A 33 8.43 14.59 11.10
N LEU A 34 8.51 13.29 11.37
CA LEU A 34 8.64 12.31 10.29
C LEU A 34 7.50 12.65 9.34
N ARG A 35 7.84 13.12 8.14
CA ARG A 35 6.82 13.59 7.21
C ARG A 35 5.89 12.43 6.92
N GLU A 36 4.59 12.66 7.10
CA GLU A 36 3.54 11.96 6.37
C GLU A 36 3.71 12.33 4.89
N LYS A 37 4.77 11.80 4.27
CA LYS A 37 5.15 12.07 2.88
C LYS A 37 4.28 11.20 1.98
N GLU A 38 2.98 11.48 2.04
CA GLU A 38 1.91 10.98 1.17
C GLU A 38 2.08 9.49 0.86
N MET A 39 1.75 8.66 1.86
CA MET A 39 1.64 7.21 1.71
C MET A 39 0.55 6.91 0.67
N GLY A 40 0.96 6.65 -0.57
CA GLY A 40 0.05 6.52 -1.70
C GLY A 40 -0.72 5.20 -1.61
N LEU A 41 -2.00 5.27 -1.27
CA LEU A 41 -2.89 4.12 -1.38
C LEU A 41 -3.56 4.12 -2.75
N PHE A 42 -3.32 3.06 -3.52
CA PHE A 42 -3.86 2.87 -4.86
C PHE A 42 -4.80 1.67 -4.87
N ASP A 43 -6.05 1.87 -5.32
CA ASP A 43 -7.05 0.80 -5.42
C ASP A 43 -6.99 0.08 -6.78
N PHE A 44 -7.11 -1.25 -6.75
CA PHE A 44 -7.03 -2.15 -7.90
C PHE A 44 -8.16 -3.19 -7.92
N VAL A 45 -8.41 -3.78 -9.09
CA VAL A 45 -9.49 -4.77 -9.27
C VAL A 45 -8.97 -6.16 -8.89
N LYS A 46 -9.16 -6.59 -7.63
CA LYS A 46 -8.65 -7.86 -7.04
C LYS A 46 -8.77 -9.10 -7.95
N ALA A 47 -9.80 -9.19 -8.78
CA ALA A 47 -10.08 -10.32 -9.67
C ALA A 47 -9.35 -10.27 -11.03
N ALA A 48 -8.71 -9.15 -11.39
CA ALA A 48 -8.05 -8.93 -12.67
C ALA A 48 -6.55 -8.70 -12.47
N GLY A 49 -5.72 -9.51 -13.12
CA GLY A 49 -4.27 -9.42 -12.98
C GLY A 49 -3.52 -10.68 -13.40
N GLU A 50 -2.20 -10.59 -13.35
CA GLU A 50 -1.28 -11.72 -13.50
C GLU A 50 -1.40 -12.70 -12.33
N LYS A 51 -1.22 -14.00 -12.59
CA LYS A 51 -1.53 -15.09 -11.63
C LYS A 51 -0.28 -15.61 -10.94
N LEU A 52 0.37 -14.72 -10.19
CA LEU A 52 1.62 -15.00 -9.48
C LEU A 52 1.46 -15.96 -8.30
N PHE A 53 0.33 -15.88 -7.59
CA PHE A 53 0.01 -16.73 -6.43
C PHE A 53 -1.47 -17.11 -6.40
N ARG A 54 -1.85 -18.00 -5.46
CA ARG A 54 -3.25 -18.44 -5.29
C ARG A 54 -3.98 -17.54 -4.29
N ALA A 55 -4.57 -16.47 -4.79
CA ALA A 55 -5.38 -15.55 -3.99
C ALA A 55 -6.53 -16.23 -3.21
N GLY A 56 -7.11 -17.32 -3.74
CA GLY A 56 -8.13 -18.09 -3.03
C GLY A 56 -7.61 -18.81 -1.79
N ASP A 57 -6.33 -19.20 -1.79
CA ASP A 57 -5.69 -19.89 -0.66
C ASP A 57 -5.39 -18.85 0.45
N THR A 58 -4.90 -17.65 0.09
CA THR A 58 -4.73 -16.53 1.05
C THR A 58 -6.06 -16.04 1.64
N ASP A 59 -7.11 -15.90 0.82
CA ASP A 59 -8.43 -15.45 1.30
C ASP A 59 -9.05 -16.48 2.27
N SER A 60 -8.84 -17.78 2.01
CA SER A 60 -9.32 -18.87 2.87
C SER A 60 -8.55 -18.94 4.19
N ALA A 61 -7.22 -18.78 4.16
CA ALA A 61 -6.40 -18.72 5.36
C ALA A 61 -6.70 -17.47 6.21
N ALA A 62 -6.94 -16.31 5.57
CA ALA A 62 -7.35 -15.09 6.26
C ALA A 62 -8.70 -15.24 6.96
N ALA A 63 -9.68 -15.89 6.32
CA ALA A 63 -10.96 -16.20 6.95
C ALA A 63 -10.81 -17.15 8.16
N ALA A 64 -9.95 -18.15 8.08
CA ALA A 64 -9.65 -19.07 9.19
C ALA A 64 -8.96 -18.35 10.36
N ALA A 65 -7.92 -17.57 10.07
CA ALA A 65 -7.17 -16.77 11.06
C ALA A 65 -8.05 -15.71 11.76
N ALA A 66 -9.00 -15.11 11.04
CA ALA A 66 -9.98 -14.19 11.61
C ALA A 66 -11.05 -14.89 12.47
N ALA A 67 -11.42 -16.13 12.14
CA ALA A 67 -12.37 -16.93 12.90
C ALA A 67 -11.79 -17.50 14.21
N ALA A 68 -10.47 -17.74 14.25
CA ALA A 68 -9.76 -18.22 15.43
C ALA A 68 -8.46 -17.41 15.69
N PRO A 69 -8.56 -16.20 16.27
CA PRO A 69 -7.39 -15.34 16.52
C PRO A 69 -6.29 -15.98 17.38
N ASP A 70 -6.68 -16.82 18.35
CA ASP A 70 -5.75 -17.52 19.25
C ASP A 70 -5.13 -18.80 18.63
N ASP A 71 -5.59 -19.24 17.44
CA ASP A 71 -5.02 -20.41 16.75
C ASP A 71 -3.71 -20.05 16.04
N GLN A 72 -2.60 -20.32 16.72
CA GLN A 72 -1.25 -20.08 16.21
C GLN A 72 -0.95 -20.82 14.90
N ALA A 73 -1.59 -21.95 14.62
CA ALA A 73 -1.39 -22.67 13.36
C ALA A 73 -2.15 -21.99 12.20
N ALA A 74 -3.34 -21.46 12.46
CA ALA A 74 -4.08 -20.64 11.49
C ALA A 74 -3.33 -19.33 11.16
N GLN A 75 -2.80 -18.63 12.17
CA GLN A 75 -1.98 -17.43 11.95
C GLN A 75 -0.71 -17.76 11.15
N ALA A 76 0.07 -18.77 11.57
CA ALA A 76 1.30 -19.15 10.89
C ALA A 76 1.08 -19.62 9.43
N HIS A 77 -0.07 -20.24 9.12
CA HIS A 77 -0.42 -20.61 7.75
C HIS A 77 -0.72 -19.37 6.89
N LEU A 78 -1.44 -18.38 7.43
CA LEU A 78 -1.67 -17.10 6.76
C LEU A 78 -0.34 -16.36 6.53
N ASP A 79 0.53 -16.29 7.53
CA ASP A 79 1.85 -15.63 7.41
C ASP A 79 2.74 -16.27 6.33
N GLU A 80 2.68 -17.59 6.17
CA GLU A 80 3.41 -18.33 5.14
C GLU A 80 2.90 -18.01 3.73
N LEU A 81 1.58 -17.97 3.55
CA LEU A 81 0.95 -17.62 2.28
C LEU A 81 1.14 -16.15 1.93
N ASN A 82 1.06 -15.25 2.92
CA ASN A 82 1.33 -13.82 2.78
C ASN A 82 2.77 -13.55 2.34
N ARG A 83 3.75 -14.24 2.94
CA ARG A 83 5.16 -14.16 2.52
C ARG A 83 5.35 -14.68 1.10
N THR A 84 4.83 -15.87 0.82
CA THR A 84 4.86 -16.48 -0.52
C THR A 84 4.27 -15.56 -1.60
N ALA A 85 3.19 -14.84 -1.30
CA ALA A 85 2.58 -13.87 -2.19
C ALA A 85 3.46 -12.62 -2.39
N GLY A 86 4.03 -12.07 -1.31
CA GLY A 86 5.00 -10.96 -1.37
C GLY A 86 6.24 -11.31 -2.21
N ASP A 87 6.89 -12.44 -1.89
CA ASP A 87 8.05 -12.98 -2.61
C ASP A 87 7.75 -13.17 -4.11
N ALA A 88 6.55 -13.65 -4.46
CA ALA A 88 6.13 -13.83 -5.86
C ALA A 88 5.93 -12.50 -6.61
N ILE A 89 5.35 -11.49 -5.95
CA ILE A 89 5.21 -10.14 -6.53
C ILE A 89 6.59 -9.48 -6.69
N GLU A 90 7.46 -9.60 -5.71
CA GLU A 90 8.83 -9.09 -5.76
C GLU A 90 9.65 -9.74 -6.88
N ALA A 91 9.59 -11.07 -7.00
CA ALA A 91 10.22 -11.81 -8.09
C ALA A 91 9.70 -11.33 -9.46
N TYR A 92 8.39 -11.11 -9.61
CA TYR A 92 7.81 -10.58 -10.84
C TYR A 92 8.34 -9.19 -11.18
N ILE A 93 8.37 -8.24 -10.24
CA ILE A 93 8.93 -6.89 -10.46
C ILE A 93 10.39 -6.96 -10.93
N ASN A 94 11.20 -7.82 -10.30
CA ASN A 94 12.60 -8.01 -10.68
C ASN A 94 12.76 -8.52 -12.13
N THR A 95 11.81 -9.31 -12.67
CA THR A 95 11.83 -9.69 -14.10
C THR A 95 11.54 -8.53 -15.07
N GLN A 96 10.94 -7.43 -14.61
CA GLN A 96 10.58 -6.29 -15.45
C GLN A 96 11.75 -5.32 -15.71
N GLY A 97 12.91 -5.51 -15.07
CA GLY A 97 14.13 -4.72 -15.31
C GLY A 97 14.01 -3.24 -14.92
N LEU A 98 13.20 -2.92 -13.91
CA LEU A 98 12.95 -1.56 -13.44
C LEU A 98 14.08 -1.07 -12.52
N ALA A 99 14.36 0.24 -12.53
CA ALA A 99 15.44 0.80 -11.72
C ALA A 99 14.99 0.95 -10.26
N VAL A 100 15.37 0.00 -9.39
CA VAL A 100 15.07 0.03 -7.96
C VAL A 100 16.23 -0.53 -7.11
N THR A 101 16.48 0.11 -5.97
CA THR A 101 17.44 -0.34 -4.94
C THR A 101 16.67 -0.70 -3.67
N GLY A 102 16.96 -1.85 -3.07
CA GLY A 102 16.33 -2.27 -1.83
C GLY A 102 14.82 -2.44 -1.95
N LEU A 103 14.35 -3.00 -3.07
CA LEU A 103 12.95 -3.41 -3.22
C LEU A 103 12.59 -4.40 -2.10
N THR A 104 11.42 -4.24 -1.52
CA THR A 104 10.80 -5.28 -0.68
C THR A 104 9.29 -5.21 -0.86
N VAL A 105 8.63 -6.36 -1.09
CA VAL A 105 7.16 -6.43 -1.15
C VAL A 105 6.61 -7.30 -0.04
N THR A 106 5.69 -6.76 0.75
CA THR A 106 4.86 -7.55 1.67
C THR A 106 3.42 -7.61 1.18
N PHE A 107 2.71 -8.68 1.52
CA PHE A 107 1.30 -8.86 1.18
C PHE A 107 0.46 -9.20 2.41
N ASP A 108 -0.74 -8.65 2.48
CA ASP A 108 -1.76 -8.90 3.49
C ASP A 108 -2.99 -9.49 2.80
N GLY A 109 -3.14 -10.82 2.86
CA GLY A 109 -4.28 -11.54 2.30
C GLY A 109 -5.63 -11.24 2.95
N ALA A 110 -5.66 -10.74 4.20
CA ALA A 110 -6.90 -10.34 4.85
C ALA A 110 -7.45 -9.01 4.30
N ARG A 111 -6.58 -8.15 3.73
CA ARG A 111 -6.96 -6.90 3.04
C ARG A 111 -6.84 -6.99 1.51
N GLY A 112 -6.17 -8.02 0.99
CA GLY A 112 -5.70 -8.06 -0.40
C GLY A 112 -4.73 -6.91 -0.71
N ALA A 113 -3.91 -6.51 0.26
CA ALA A 113 -3.09 -5.31 0.16
C ALA A 113 -1.60 -5.66 0.01
N ALA A 114 -0.96 -5.19 -1.06
CA ALA A 114 0.50 -5.22 -1.21
C ALA A 114 1.10 -3.92 -0.64
N THR A 115 2.19 -4.00 0.14
CA THR A 115 2.97 -2.83 0.56
C THR A 115 4.37 -2.90 -0.04
N VAL A 116 4.82 -1.79 -0.63
CA VAL A 116 6.01 -1.78 -1.50
C VAL A 116 7.04 -0.79 -0.98
N PHE A 117 8.22 -1.29 -0.61
CA PHE A 117 9.32 -0.51 -0.05
C PHE A 117 10.51 -0.42 -1.03
N GLY A 118 11.33 0.63 -0.88
CA GLY A 118 12.61 0.77 -1.57
C GLY A 118 12.90 2.18 -2.11
N VAL A 119 13.91 2.26 -2.97
CA VAL A 119 14.33 3.48 -3.68
C VAL A 119 14.25 3.24 -5.19
N ALA A 120 13.24 3.80 -5.85
CA ALA A 120 13.17 3.82 -7.31
C ALA A 120 14.16 4.86 -7.86
N GLY A 121 14.89 4.51 -8.92
CA GLY A 121 15.84 5.41 -9.57
C GLY A 121 15.15 6.62 -10.22
N ASP A 122 13.95 6.43 -10.75
CA ASP A 122 13.15 7.46 -11.40
C ASP A 122 11.64 7.27 -11.17
N GLN A 123 10.87 8.34 -11.39
CA GLN A 123 9.41 8.35 -11.20
C GLN A 123 8.67 7.32 -12.08
N ALA A 124 9.10 7.09 -13.32
CA ALA A 124 8.44 6.12 -14.19
C ALA A 124 8.76 4.67 -13.76
N SER A 125 9.95 4.41 -13.23
CA SER A 125 10.26 3.14 -12.56
C SER A 125 9.38 2.95 -11.31
N LYS A 126 9.22 3.96 -10.45
CA LYS A 126 8.31 3.91 -9.29
C LYS A 126 6.88 3.54 -9.71
N GLU A 127 6.31 4.30 -10.64
CA GLU A 127 4.94 4.11 -11.11
C GLU A 127 4.72 2.74 -11.78
N LYS A 128 5.73 2.23 -12.50
CA LYS A 128 5.69 0.87 -13.06
C LYS A 128 5.74 -0.21 -11.99
N ILE A 129 6.52 -0.05 -10.91
CA ILE A 129 6.56 -1.01 -9.80
C ILE A 129 5.17 -1.10 -9.13
N LEU A 130 4.53 0.05 -8.86
CA LEU A 130 3.19 0.08 -8.27
C LEU A 130 2.14 -0.64 -9.16
N LEU A 131 2.24 -0.46 -10.49
CA LEU A 131 1.42 -1.20 -11.45
C LEU A 131 1.76 -2.69 -11.54
N CYS A 132 3.03 -3.09 -11.34
CA CYS A 132 3.43 -4.49 -11.26
C CYS A 132 2.84 -5.18 -10.02
N CYS A 133 2.65 -4.46 -8.91
CA CYS A 133 1.99 -5.00 -7.72
C CYS A 133 0.48 -5.10 -7.90
N GLY A 134 -0.16 -4.03 -8.38
CA GLY A 134 -1.62 -3.94 -8.39
C GLY A 134 -2.30 -4.67 -9.54
N ASN A 135 -1.62 -4.90 -10.67
CA ASN A 135 -2.11 -5.76 -11.75
C ASN A 135 -1.88 -7.26 -11.46
N VAL A 136 -2.01 -7.71 -10.22
CA VAL A 136 -1.83 -9.10 -9.78
C VAL A 136 -3.13 -9.61 -9.18
N ALA A 137 -3.58 -10.78 -9.64
CA ALA A 137 -4.82 -11.40 -9.15
C ALA A 137 -4.68 -11.74 -7.66
N GLY A 138 -5.51 -11.10 -6.83
CA GLY A 138 -5.42 -11.12 -5.36
C GLY A 138 -5.13 -9.77 -4.72
N VAL A 139 -4.60 -8.80 -5.48
CA VAL A 139 -4.28 -7.46 -4.98
C VAL A 139 -5.44 -6.50 -5.26
N SER A 140 -6.14 -6.10 -4.21
CA SER A 140 -7.14 -5.02 -4.21
C SER A 140 -6.53 -3.64 -3.93
N GLN A 141 -5.39 -3.58 -3.23
CA GLN A 141 -4.76 -2.31 -2.85
C GLN A 141 -3.23 -2.39 -2.92
N VAL A 142 -2.58 -1.30 -3.33
CA VAL A 142 -1.12 -1.12 -3.22
C VAL A 142 -0.84 0.08 -2.33
N ASN A 143 -0.06 -0.13 -1.28
CA ASN A 143 0.41 0.87 -0.35
C ASN A 143 1.87 1.25 -0.68
N ASP A 144 2.05 2.47 -1.17
CA ASP A 144 3.30 2.99 -1.69
C ASP A 144 4.21 3.54 -0.59
N MET A 145 5.24 2.77 -0.23
CA MET A 145 6.35 3.19 0.63
C MET A 145 7.64 3.44 -0.20
N LEU A 146 7.53 3.56 -1.53
CA LEU A 146 8.68 3.80 -2.41
C LEU A 146 9.12 5.26 -2.33
N SER A 147 10.40 5.44 -2.05
CA SER A 147 11.09 6.70 -2.36
C SER A 147 11.50 6.74 -3.84
N VAL A 148 11.72 7.94 -4.36
CA VAL A 148 12.22 8.18 -5.72
C VAL A 148 13.44 9.09 -5.63
N ASP A 149 14.49 8.76 -6.38
CA ASP A 149 15.70 9.57 -6.50
C ASP A 149 15.52 10.68 -7.55
N GLN A 150 15.27 10.32 -8.81
CA GLN A 150 15.00 11.28 -9.89
C GLN A 150 13.49 11.49 -10.09
N GLY A 151 12.95 12.51 -9.42
CA GLY A 151 11.56 12.95 -9.58
C GLY A 151 11.29 13.53 -10.98
N ALA A 152 10.11 13.22 -11.54
CA ALA A 152 9.64 13.72 -12.83
C ALA A 152 8.13 13.98 -12.77
N PRO A 153 7.51 14.61 -13.80
CA PRO A 153 6.06 14.76 -13.85
C PRO A 153 5.32 13.41 -13.74
N GLU A 154 4.39 13.33 -12.79
CA GLU A 154 3.70 12.08 -12.45
C GLU A 154 2.71 11.66 -13.56
N ALA A 155 2.58 10.35 -13.75
CA ALA A 155 1.59 9.78 -14.65
C ALA A 155 0.22 9.65 -13.97
N SER A 156 -0.86 9.85 -14.73
CA SER A 156 -2.18 9.43 -14.29
C SER A 156 -2.31 7.91 -14.41
N PHE A 157 -3.01 7.27 -13.47
CA PHE A 157 -3.38 5.86 -13.59
C PHE A 157 -4.81 5.71 -14.12
N TYR A 158 -5.04 4.76 -15.02
CA TYR A 158 -6.35 4.50 -15.61
C TYR A 158 -6.72 3.02 -15.59
N THR A 159 -7.82 2.68 -14.91
CA THR A 159 -8.40 1.34 -14.89
C THR A 159 -9.25 1.11 -16.14
N VAL A 160 -8.79 0.21 -17.00
CA VAL A 160 -9.45 -0.20 -18.26
C VAL A 160 -10.83 -0.77 -17.97
N VAL A 161 -11.86 -0.29 -18.69
CA VAL A 161 -13.23 -0.80 -18.58
C VAL A 161 -13.62 -1.65 -19.80
N SER A 162 -14.77 -2.34 -19.70
CA SER A 162 -15.23 -3.24 -20.76
C SER A 162 -15.52 -2.49 -22.05
N GLY A 163 -14.84 -2.89 -23.13
CA GLY A 163 -14.96 -2.29 -24.47
C GLY A 163 -13.94 -1.20 -24.78
N ASP A 164 -12.97 -0.92 -23.91
CA ASP A 164 -11.88 0.03 -24.19
C ASP A 164 -10.87 -0.47 -25.24
N ASN A 165 -10.07 0.48 -25.73
CA ASN A 165 -8.80 0.25 -26.42
C ASN A 165 -7.88 1.47 -26.18
N LEU A 166 -6.57 1.33 -26.39
CA LEU A 166 -5.63 2.43 -26.10
C LEU A 166 -5.94 3.73 -26.86
N SER A 167 -6.55 3.66 -28.06
CA SER A 167 -6.92 4.84 -28.85
C SER A 167 -8.13 5.59 -28.28
N LYS A 168 -9.08 4.89 -27.64
CA LYS A 168 -10.16 5.51 -26.85
C LYS A 168 -9.59 6.21 -25.61
N ILE A 169 -8.72 5.52 -24.87
CA ILE A 169 -8.08 6.04 -23.65
C ILE A 169 -7.22 7.26 -23.99
N ALA A 170 -6.39 7.19 -25.04
CA ALA A 170 -5.62 8.32 -25.54
C ALA A 170 -6.49 9.52 -25.95
N LYS A 171 -7.63 9.27 -26.61
CA LYS A 171 -8.59 10.33 -26.94
C LYS A 171 -9.23 10.95 -25.69
N ALA A 172 -9.49 10.18 -24.64
CA ALA A 172 -10.05 10.68 -23.38
C ALA A 172 -9.04 11.53 -22.59
N HIS A 173 -7.78 11.09 -22.50
CA HIS A 173 -6.76 11.74 -21.68
C HIS A 173 -5.97 12.85 -22.40
N TYR A 174 -5.83 12.78 -23.73
CA TYR A 174 -5.00 13.71 -24.51
C TYR A 174 -5.75 14.46 -25.63
N ALA A 175 -7.08 14.28 -25.74
CA ALA A 175 -7.92 14.68 -26.88
C ALA A 175 -7.55 14.07 -28.26
N ASP A 176 -6.39 13.39 -28.38
CA ASP A 176 -5.88 12.80 -29.62
C ASP A 176 -5.75 11.27 -29.51
N ALA A 177 -6.54 10.56 -30.33
CA ALA A 177 -6.52 9.09 -30.41
C ALA A 177 -5.17 8.53 -30.88
N ASN A 178 -4.39 9.30 -31.64
CA ASN A 178 -3.10 8.84 -32.20
C ASN A 178 -2.00 8.74 -31.13
N LYS A 179 -2.19 9.35 -29.96
CA LYS A 179 -1.25 9.27 -28.81
C LYS A 179 -1.27 7.93 -28.08
N TYR A 180 -2.04 6.94 -28.54
CA TYR A 180 -2.09 5.60 -27.95
C TYR A 180 -0.71 4.93 -27.82
N MET A 181 0.22 5.21 -28.74
CA MET A 181 1.59 4.72 -28.66
C MET A 181 2.39 5.28 -27.46
N ALA A 182 2.06 6.48 -26.96
CA ALA A 182 2.67 7.02 -25.74
C ALA A 182 2.24 6.22 -24.49
N ILE A 183 0.98 5.76 -24.46
CA ILE A 183 0.49 4.84 -23.41
C ILE A 183 1.17 3.49 -23.54
N PHE A 184 1.25 2.94 -24.77
CA PHE A 184 1.91 1.65 -25.01
C PHE A 184 3.37 1.64 -24.54
N GLU A 185 4.17 2.62 -24.96
CA GLU A 185 5.58 2.74 -24.56
C GLU A 185 5.75 3.01 -23.06
N ALA A 186 4.84 3.77 -22.44
CA ALA A 186 4.84 4.00 -20.99
C ALA A 186 4.54 2.75 -20.15
N ASN A 187 3.91 1.72 -20.72
CA ASN A 187 3.53 0.48 -20.01
C ASN A 187 4.42 -0.73 -20.38
N LYS A 188 5.44 -0.57 -21.23
CA LYS A 188 6.44 -1.62 -21.48
C LYS A 188 7.43 -1.76 -20.30
N PRO A 189 7.92 -2.97 -19.99
CA PRO A 189 7.71 -4.22 -20.72
C PRO A 189 6.39 -4.96 -20.43
N MET A 190 5.66 -4.60 -19.37
CA MET A 190 4.42 -5.28 -18.93
C MET A 190 3.38 -5.45 -20.05
N LEU A 191 3.15 -4.39 -20.84
CA LEU A 191 2.22 -4.43 -21.97
C LEU A 191 2.95 -4.81 -23.27
N GLY A 192 2.85 -6.09 -23.66
CA GLY A 192 3.56 -6.62 -24.84
C GLY A 192 2.95 -6.31 -26.22
N HIS A 193 1.71 -5.81 -26.30
CA HIS A 193 1.06 -5.40 -27.55
C HIS A 193 -0.05 -4.37 -27.27
N PRO A 194 -0.26 -3.32 -28.11
CA PRO A 194 -1.24 -2.27 -27.83
C PRO A 194 -2.67 -2.77 -27.63
N ASP A 195 -3.12 -3.77 -28.42
CA ASP A 195 -4.47 -4.34 -28.29
C ASP A 195 -4.63 -5.40 -27.18
N ARG A 196 -3.57 -5.72 -26.42
CA ARG A 196 -3.62 -6.71 -25.33
C ARG A 196 -3.88 -6.07 -23.96
N ILE A 197 -4.95 -5.30 -23.87
CA ILE A 197 -5.46 -4.77 -22.59
C ILE A 197 -6.72 -5.53 -22.16
N TYR A 198 -6.97 -5.64 -20.85
CA TYR A 198 -8.13 -6.34 -20.31
C TYR A 198 -8.89 -5.51 -19.27
N PRO A 199 -10.22 -5.68 -19.11
CA PRO A 199 -10.99 -4.94 -18.12
C PRO A 199 -10.48 -5.20 -16.69
N GLY A 200 -10.32 -4.14 -15.91
CA GLY A 200 -9.73 -4.17 -14.57
C GLY A 200 -8.20 -3.99 -14.54
N GLN A 201 -7.51 -4.07 -15.67
CA GLN A 201 -6.10 -3.69 -15.77
C GLN A 201 -5.94 -2.19 -15.54
N VAL A 202 -4.94 -1.79 -14.76
CA VAL A 202 -4.56 -0.38 -14.59
C VAL A 202 -3.35 -0.07 -15.47
N LEU A 203 -3.41 1.05 -16.19
CA LEU A 203 -2.39 1.52 -17.13
C LEU A 203 -1.80 2.87 -16.70
N ARG A 204 -0.51 3.05 -16.97
CA ARG A 204 0.22 4.33 -16.85
C ARG A 204 -0.12 5.25 -18.02
N ILE A 205 -0.64 6.44 -17.74
CA ILE A 205 -0.96 7.51 -18.70
C ILE A 205 0.02 8.68 -18.46
N PRO A 206 1.16 8.74 -19.18
CA PRO A 206 2.16 9.80 -18.98
C PRO A 206 1.62 11.18 -19.43
N PRO A 207 2.09 12.29 -18.84
CA PRO A 207 1.92 13.61 -19.45
C PRO A 207 2.66 13.70 -20.81
N LEU A 208 2.20 14.62 -21.67
CA LEU A 208 2.72 14.87 -23.03
C LEU A 208 3.34 16.27 -23.17
#